data_AF-A0A2N2MP02-F1
#
_entry.id   AF-A0A2N2MP02-F1
#
_cell.length_a   1.000
_cell.length_b   1.000
_cell.length_c   1.000
_cell.angle_alpha   90.00
_cell.angle_beta   90.00
_cell.angle_gamma   90.00
#
_symmetry.space_group_name_H-M   'P 1'
#
loop_
_entity.id
_entity.type
_entity.pdbx_description
1 polymer ?
#
loop_
_entity_poly.entity_id
_entity_poly.type
_entity_poly.pdbx_seq_one_letter_code
_entity_poly.pdbx_strand_id
1 'polypeptide(L)'
;MNEIIAILNTVSPHLKVRTLKQMTLIIEAMLSMTGRVTMLGLSRWTEKGGSYRTVQRFFKEKIEWSALRWQLIKQHTQETKGIWLLIGDEVMVTKSGKETHGLGIFFLRFTTSPYLVCVF
;
A
#
# COMPACT_ATOMS: atom_id res chain seq x y z
N MET A 1 -14.57 -3.91 -10.11
CA MET A 1 -13.37 -4.47 -10.78
C MET A 1 -12.86 -3.55 -11.88
N ASN A 2 -13.70 -3.06 -12.79
CA ASN A 2 -13.29 -2.13 -13.87
C ASN A 2 -12.60 -0.86 -13.37
N GLU A 3 -13.06 -0.27 -12.26
CA GLU A 3 -12.43 0.92 -11.66
C GLU A 3 -11.01 0.66 -11.15
N ILE A 4 -10.80 -0.49 -10.50
CA ILE A 4 -9.48 -0.89 -10.00
C ILE A 4 -8.52 -1.11 -11.18
N ILE A 5 -9.00 -1.74 -12.25
CA ILE A 5 -8.22 -1.94 -13.48
C ILE A 5 -7.85 -0.60 -14.13
N ALA A 6 -8.79 0.35 -14.19
CA ALA A 6 -8.53 1.69 -14.72
C ALA A 6 -7.43 2.41 -13.91
N ILE A 7 -7.52 2.36 -12.58
CA ILE A 7 -6.50 2.93 -11.68
C ILE A 7 -5.15 2.24 -11.89
N LEU A 8 -5.11 0.91 -11.98
CA LEU A 8 -3.88 0.14 -12.21
C LEU A 8 -3.22 0.46 -13.55
N ASN A 9 -4.00 0.75 -14.59
CA ASN A 9 -3.47 1.18 -15.88
C ASN A 9 -2.70 2.50 -15.78
N THR A 10 -3.14 3.43 -14.93
CA THR A 10 -2.46 4.73 -14.75
C THR A 10 -1.06 4.61 -14.16
N VAL A 11 -0.85 3.63 -13.29
CA VAL A 11 0.44 3.37 -12.64
C VAL A 11 1.33 2.39 -13.42
N SER A 12 0.77 1.73 -14.44
CA SER A 12 1.49 0.75 -15.28
C SER A 12 2.82 1.26 -15.87
N PRO A 13 2.99 2.53 -16.28
CA PRO A 13 4.26 3.01 -16.85
C PRO A 13 5.42 3.04 -15.84
N HIS A 14 5.11 3.04 -14.54
CA HIS A 14 6.09 3.13 -13.45
C HIS A 14 6.44 1.77 -12.86
N LEU A 15 5.84 0.69 -13.38
CA LEU A 15 6.01 -0.66 -12.86
C LEU A 15 6.42 -1.62 -13.96
N LYS A 16 7.29 -2.57 -13.61
CA LYS A 16 7.53 -3.73 -14.47
C LYS A 16 6.22 -4.50 -14.61
N VAL A 17 5.96 -5.05 -15.79
CA VAL A 17 4.76 -5.86 -16.09
C VAL A 17 4.54 -6.96 -15.06
N ARG A 18 5.62 -7.61 -14.61
CA ARG A 18 5.57 -8.62 -13.56
C ARG A 18 5.07 -8.06 -12.22
N THR A 19 5.63 -6.94 -11.78
CA THR A 19 5.29 -6.30 -10.51
C THR A 19 3.85 -5.81 -10.53
N LEU A 20 3.40 -5.26 -11.68
CA LEU A 20 2.00 -4.87 -11.87
C LEU A 20 1.05 -6.06 -11.72
N LYS A 21 1.31 -7.19 -12.37
CA LYS A 21 0.51 -8.42 -12.23
C LYS A 21 0.45 -8.92 -10.79
N GLN A 22 1.58 -8.89 -10.08
CA GLN A 22 1.64 -9.27 -8.67
C GLN A 22 0.84 -8.31 -7.80
N MET A 23 0.90 -7.01 -8.09
CA MET A 23 0.13 -5.98 -7.40
C MET A 23 -1.37 -6.16 -7.58
N THR A 24 -1.83 -6.45 -8.81
CA THR A 24 -3.24 -6.74 -9.09
C THR A 24 -3.75 -7.90 -8.23
N LEU A 25 -3.04 -9.04 -8.22
CA LEU A 25 -3.41 -10.21 -7.42
C LEU A 25 -3.48 -9.88 -5.91
N ILE A 26 -2.51 -9.11 -5.41
CA ILE A 26 -2.48 -8.71 -4.00
C ILE A 26 -3.65 -7.78 -3.67
N ILE A 27 -3.97 -6.81 -4.52
CA ILE A 27 -5.08 -5.89 -4.32
C ILE A 27 -6.41 -6.66 -4.31
N GLU A 28 -6.62 -7.57 -5.25
CA GLU A 28 -7.81 -8.41 -5.30
C GLU A 28 -7.97 -9.23 -4.02
N ALA A 29 -6.91 -9.92 -3.59
CA ALA A 29 -6.92 -10.67 -2.33
C ALA A 29 -7.17 -9.77 -1.11
N MET A 30 -6.57 -8.57 -1.05
CA MET A 30 -6.80 -7.61 0.03
C MET A 30 -8.26 -7.17 0.10
N LEU A 31 -8.90 -6.93 -1.05
CA LEU A 31 -10.30 -6.51 -1.12
C LEU A 31 -11.28 -7.64 -0.76
N SER A 32 -10.89 -8.90 -0.97
CA SER A 32 -11.70 -10.07 -0.57
C SER A 32 -11.55 -10.45 0.91
N MET A 33 -10.45 -10.02 1.55
CA MET A 33 -10.16 -10.34 2.94
C MET A 33 -10.81 -9.34 3.91
N THR A 34 -11.34 -9.86 5.01
CA THR A 34 -11.75 -9.06 6.17
C THR A 34 -10.81 -9.30 7.35
N GLY A 35 -10.50 -8.25 8.11
CA GLY A 35 -9.60 -8.35 9.27
C GLY A 35 -8.12 -8.24 8.92
N ARG A 36 -7.27 -9.08 9.53
CA ARG A 36 -5.80 -8.95 9.45
C ARG A 36 -5.27 -9.40 8.08
N VAL A 37 -4.70 -8.46 7.34
CA VAL A 37 -3.98 -8.74 6.09
C VAL A 37 -2.56 -9.23 6.43
N THR A 38 -2.25 -10.47 6.09
CA THR A 38 -0.92 -11.09 6.26
C THR A 38 -0.43 -11.66 4.95
N MET A 39 0.88 -11.79 4.72
CA MET A 39 1.41 -12.38 3.47
C MET A 39 0.89 -13.81 3.23
N LEU A 40 0.74 -14.60 4.30
CA LEU A 40 0.16 -15.94 4.21
C LEU A 40 -1.33 -15.88 3.88
N GLY A 41 -2.07 -14.97 4.52
CA GLY A 41 -3.47 -14.70 4.20
C GLY A 41 -3.65 -14.31 2.74
N LEU A 42 -2.86 -13.36 2.25
CA LEU A 42 -2.84 -12.97 0.84
C LEU A 42 -2.63 -14.18 -0.06
N SER A 43 -1.61 -15.01 0.21
CA SER A 43 -1.33 -16.18 -0.63
C SER A 43 -2.45 -17.23 -0.64
N ARG A 44 -3.29 -17.29 0.40
CA ARG A 44 -4.44 -18.19 0.49
C ARG A 44 -5.66 -17.64 -0.25
N TRP A 45 -5.79 -16.32 -0.29
CA TRP A 45 -6.90 -15.62 -0.93
C TRP A 45 -6.63 -15.30 -2.41
N THR A 46 -5.36 -15.24 -2.81
CA THR A 46 -4.99 -15.21 -4.22
C THR A 46 -5.19 -16.58 -4.85
N GLU A 47 -5.79 -16.62 -6.04
CA GLU A 47 -5.88 -17.82 -6.85
C GLU A 47 -4.52 -18.18 -7.50
N LYS A 48 -4.55 -18.74 -8.72
CA LYS A 48 -3.37 -19.16 -9.46
C LYS A 48 -2.40 -18.01 -9.67
N GLY A 49 -1.14 -18.20 -9.24
CA GLY A 49 -0.05 -17.25 -9.44
C GLY A 49 0.34 -16.47 -8.18
N GLY A 50 -0.52 -16.43 -7.16
CA GLY A 50 -0.27 -15.72 -5.90
C GLY A 50 0.39 -16.55 -4.79
N SER A 51 1.27 -17.50 -5.15
CA SER A 51 1.99 -18.30 -4.14
C SER A 51 2.65 -17.41 -3.07
N TYR A 52 2.86 -17.95 -1.86
CA TYR A 52 3.54 -17.20 -0.79
C TYR A 52 4.87 -16.59 -1.25
N ARG A 53 5.65 -17.31 -2.07
CA ARG A 53 6.89 -16.82 -2.66
C ARG A 53 6.68 -15.68 -3.66
N THR A 54 5.55 -15.64 -4.36
CA THR A 54 5.16 -14.53 -5.23
C THR A 54 4.90 -13.27 -4.40
N VAL A 55 4.08 -13.39 -3.36
CA VAL A 55 3.74 -12.28 -2.45
C VAL A 55 5.02 -11.75 -1.78
N GLN A 56 5.87 -12.65 -1.30
CA GLN A 56 7.15 -12.28 -0.71
C GLN A 56 8.09 -11.57 -1.70
N ARG A 57 8.08 -11.96 -2.98
CA ARG A 57 8.89 -11.27 -4.01
C ARG A 57 8.37 -9.86 -4.28
N PHE A 58 7.05 -9.66 -4.31
CA PHE A 58 6.47 -8.32 -4.46
C PHE A 58 6.91 -7.38 -3.33
N PHE A 59 6.78 -7.79 -2.07
CA PHE A 59 7.19 -6.98 -0.93
C PHE A 59 8.72 -6.78 -0.80
N LYS A 60 9.52 -7.53 -1.55
CA LYS A 60 10.98 -7.34 -1.63
C LYS A 60 11.41 -6.50 -2.83
N GLU A 61 10.52 -6.23 -3.78
CA GLU A 61 10.84 -5.41 -4.94
C GLU A 61 11.04 -3.96 -4.51
N LYS A 62 12.04 -3.29 -5.08
CA LYS A 62 12.23 -1.85 -4.91
C LYS A 62 11.22 -1.12 -5.79
N ILE A 63 10.26 -0.45 -5.17
CA ILE A 63 9.19 0.28 -5.83
C ILE A 63 9.31 1.75 -5.42
N GLU A 64 9.32 2.65 -6.41
CA GLU A 64 9.30 4.10 -6.19
C GLU A 64 7.88 4.56 -5.79
N TRP A 65 7.54 4.38 -4.52
CA TRP A 65 6.22 4.66 -3.97
C TRP A 65 5.78 6.12 -4.11
N SER A 66 6.72 7.07 -4.12
CA SER A 66 6.43 8.49 -4.34
C SER A 66 5.89 8.74 -5.76
N ALA A 67 6.53 8.16 -6.77
CA ALA A 67 6.11 8.27 -8.17
C ALA A 67 4.72 7.65 -8.39
N LEU A 68 4.46 6.48 -7.79
CA LEU A 68 3.15 5.84 -7.84
C LEU A 68 2.05 6.69 -7.21
N ARG A 69 2.27 7.18 -5.99
CA ARG A 69 1.31 8.05 -5.30
C ARG A 69 1.03 9.31 -6.10
N TRP A 70 2.06 9.92 -6.68
CA TRP A 70 1.89 11.09 -7.54
C TRP A 70 1.04 10.81 -8.77
N GLN A 71 1.23 9.68 -9.46
CA GLN A 71 0.38 9.32 -10.60
C GLN A 71 -1.09 9.20 -10.23
N LEU A 72 -1.38 8.60 -9.08
CA LEU A 72 -2.75 8.47 -8.59
C LEU A 72 -3.41 9.82 -8.30
N ILE A 73 -2.64 10.83 -7.90
CA ILE A 73 -3.14 12.19 -7.65
C ILE A 73 -3.27 12.96 -8.97
N LYS A 74 -2.26 12.86 -9.84
CA LYS A 74 -2.16 13.61 -11.09
C LYS A 74 -3.38 13.42 -11.98
N GLN A 75 -3.90 12.19 -12.10
CA GLN A 75 -5.10 11.90 -12.91
C GLN A 75 -6.31 12.75 -12.46
N HIS A 76 -6.51 12.91 -11.15
CA HIS A 76 -7.63 13.67 -10.60
C HIS A 76 -7.40 15.18 -10.69
N THR A 77 -6.14 15.61 -10.84
CA THR A 77 -5.75 17.03 -10.89
C THR A 77 -5.93 17.65 -12.27
N GLN A 78 -5.86 16.85 -13.34
CA GLN A 78 -5.90 17.36 -14.71
C GLN A 78 -7.31 17.77 -15.19
N GLU A 79 -8.36 17.20 -14.59
CA GLU A 79 -9.74 17.42 -15.04
C GLU A 79 -10.46 18.56 -14.29
N THR A 80 -9.93 19.00 -13.15
CA THR A 80 -10.60 19.96 -12.27
C THR A 80 -9.89 21.32 -12.24
N LYS A 81 -10.48 22.30 -12.93
CA LYS A 81 -10.17 23.72 -12.71
C LYS A 81 -10.97 24.20 -11.50
N GLY A 82 -10.34 24.31 -10.33
CA GLY A 82 -11.01 24.71 -9.10
C GLY A 82 -10.06 24.96 -7.94
N ILE A 83 -10.63 25.32 -6.78
CA ILE A 83 -9.91 25.48 -5.52
C ILE A 83 -9.66 24.10 -4.91
N TRP A 84 -8.40 23.79 -4.62
CA TRP A 84 -8.00 22.55 -3.97
C TRP A 84 -7.93 22.75 -2.46
N LEU A 85 -8.64 21.92 -1.70
CA LEU A 85 -8.51 21.84 -0.26
C LEU A 85 -7.58 20.68 0.08
N LEU A 86 -6.36 20.99 0.51
CA LEU A 86 -5.43 20.00 1.02
C LEU A 86 -5.70 19.80 2.51
N ILE A 87 -6.14 18.60 2.88
CA ILE A 87 -6.35 18.20 4.26
C ILE A 87 -5.30 17.16 4.58
N GLY A 88 -4.49 17.43 5.61
CA GLY A 88 -3.53 16.49 6.17
C GLY A 88 -3.89 16.17 7.60
N ASP A 89 -3.94 14.88 7.92
CA ASP A 89 -4.01 14.38 9.30
C ASP A 89 -2.91 13.32 9.48
N GLU A 90 -2.27 13.33 10.63
CA GLU A 90 -1.19 12.40 10.92
C GLU A 90 -1.78 11.10 11.47
N VAL A 91 -1.64 10.01 10.72
CA VAL A 91 -2.11 8.69 11.16
C VAL A 91 -0.94 7.87 11.68
N MET A 92 -1.01 7.56 12.97
CA MET A 92 -0.08 6.68 13.66
C MET A 92 -0.56 5.22 13.57
N VAL A 93 0.23 4.35 12.93
CA VAL A 93 -0.06 2.90 12.87
C VAL A 93 1.00 2.13 13.66
N THR A 94 0.57 1.41 14.70
CA THR A 94 1.44 0.51 15.46
C THR A 94 2.03 -0.55 14.55
N LYS A 95 3.35 -0.66 14.49
CA LYS A 95 4.02 -1.71 13.73
C LYS A 95 4.34 -2.89 14.63
N SER A 96 4.20 -4.10 14.09
CA SER A 96 4.66 -5.33 14.74
C SER A 96 6.04 -5.69 14.20
N GLY A 97 7.01 -5.89 15.08
CA GLY A 97 8.39 -6.25 14.74
C GLY A 97 9.44 -5.44 15.50
N LYS A 98 10.63 -6.00 15.68
CA LYS A 98 11.76 -5.36 16.40
C LYS A 98 12.67 -4.54 15.49
N GLU A 99 12.66 -4.82 14.19
CA GLU A 99 13.52 -4.17 13.20
C GLU A 99 12.69 -3.72 12.01
N THR A 100 12.26 -2.46 12.03
CA THR A 100 11.75 -1.78 10.82
C THR A 100 12.45 -0.43 10.71
N HIS A 101 12.86 -0.07 9.49
CA HIS A 101 13.53 1.20 9.23
C HIS A 101 12.46 2.30 9.06
N GLY A 102 12.71 3.50 9.59
CA GLY A 102 11.74 4.61 9.59
C GLY A 102 10.75 4.61 10.76
N LEU A 103 11.08 3.92 11.86
CA LEU A 103 10.32 4.00 13.10
C LEU A 103 10.64 5.31 13.83
N GLY A 104 9.60 6.09 14.12
CA GLY A 104 9.64 7.11 15.16
C GLY A 104 9.19 6.51 16.48
N ILE A 105 9.81 6.94 17.58
CA ILE A 105 9.29 6.65 18.92
C ILE A 105 8.29 7.76 19.23
N PHE A 106 7.02 7.39 19.38
CA PHE A 106 5.96 8.33 19.75
C PHE A 106 5.35 7.95 21.09
N PHE A 107 5.20 8.95 21.96
CA PHE A 107 4.53 8.81 23.24
C PHE A 107 3.09 9.28 23.13
N LEU A 108 2.15 8.34 23.18
CA LEU A 108 0.73 8.66 23.34
C LEU A 108 0.45 8.96 24.82
N ARG A 109 -0.22 10.09 25.08
CA ARG A 109 -0.54 10.58 26.43
C ARG A 109 -1.38 9.59 27.26
N PHE A 110 -2.04 8.64 26.60
CA PHE A 110 -2.96 7.67 27.21
C PHE A 110 -2.35 6.28 27.43
N THR A 111 -1.06 6.10 27.17
CA THR A 111 -0.42 4.79 27.27
C THR A 111 0.87 4.83 28.06
N THR A 112 1.07 3.86 28.95
CA THR A 112 2.21 3.76 29.87
C THR A 112 3.48 3.15 29.26
N SER A 113 3.42 2.67 28.00
CA SER A 113 4.55 2.03 27.32
C SER A 113 4.87 2.74 26.00
N PRO A 114 6.14 2.92 25.62
CA PRO A 114 6.51 3.48 24.32
C PRO A 114 6.07 2.53 23.19
N TYR A 115 5.49 3.08 22.12
CA TYR A 115 5.15 2.34 20.91
C TYR A 115 6.09 2.73 19.77
N LEU A 116 6.43 1.73 18.96
CA LEU A 116 7.10 1.92 17.68
C LEU A 116 6.03 2.20 16.63
N VAL A 117 6.09 3.41 16.07
CA VAL A 117 5.11 3.89 15.10
C VAL A 117 5.81 4.35 13.83
N CYS A 118 5.20 4.04 12.69
CA CYS A 118 5.58 4.62 11.40
C CYS A 118 4.73 5.86 11.14
N VAL A 119 5.37 6.96 10.79
CA VAL A 119 4.73 8.15 10.22
C VAL A 119 4.84 8.04 8.69
N PHE A 120 3.75 8.33 7.97
CA PHE A 120 3.63 8.12 6.51
C PHE A 120 3.68 9.43 5.71
#